data_AF-A0A0S8DMS1-F1
#
_entry.id   AF-A0A0S8DMS1-F1
#
_cell.length_a   1.000
_cell.length_b   1.000
_cell.length_c   1.000
_cell.angle_alpha   90.00
_cell.angle_beta   90.00
_cell.angle_gamma   90.00
#
_symmetry.space_group_name_H-M   'P 1'
#
loop_
_entity.id
_entity.type
_entity.pdbx_description
1 polymer ?
#
loop_
_entity_poly.entity_id
_entity_poly.type
_entity_poly.pdbx_seq_one_letter_code
_entity_poly.pdbx_strand_id
1 'polypeptide(L)'
;MMFVGYVAAIVLGGANAKADFIFGEPVNLGQTVNSPVADYPSCLSADGLELYLASDRSGGHGRWDIWVAKRETTHDDWGIPMNLGPKVNSPTMDVEASVSVDGLELYFSSNNRAGGHGGSDIWVSRRQTKDGDWGDAVNLGPIVNSSSGDAAPWISTGGLELYFDSDRPDGFGSWDIWVSRRPTKDDPWGEPTNLGPLVNSSDDTGYPSVSSDGLLLLCSDTDTTRLHPGGFGSSDIWMSKRKTIADSWGEPVNLGPVVNGSRGDGLGRISPDGRTLYLCRPGPTYTGGTRSDIWQAPIIPIVDFNGDGNIDTSDLVMLIDSWGTDDTLYDTGPMPWGDGIVDIEDLKVFMEHWEKENMPQDQENDQ
;
A
#
# COMPACT_ATOMS: atom_id res chain seq x y z
N MET A 1 29.54 -16.51 -7.43
CA MET A 1 28.63 -16.66 -8.59
C MET A 1 27.64 -15.50 -8.49
N MET A 2 28.04 -14.34 -9.00
CA MET A 2 27.27 -13.09 -8.94
C MET A 2 26.44 -13.01 -10.22
N PHE A 3 25.12 -12.98 -10.10
CA PHE A 3 24.25 -12.57 -11.21
C PHE A 3 24.00 -11.07 -11.05
N VAL A 4 24.71 -10.27 -11.84
CA VAL A 4 24.33 -8.87 -12.10
C VAL A 4 23.39 -8.93 -13.30
N GLY A 5 22.10 -8.68 -13.06
CA GLY A 5 21.10 -8.56 -14.11
C GLY A 5 21.24 -7.21 -14.81
N TYR A 6 21.83 -7.19 -15.99
CA TYR A 6 21.73 -6.05 -16.90
C TYR A 6 20.31 -5.98 -17.46
N VAL A 7 19.57 -4.90 -17.16
CA VAL A 7 18.43 -4.49 -17.97
C VAL A 7 18.88 -3.31 -18.81
N ALA A 8 19.30 -3.59 -20.05
CA ALA A 8 19.39 -2.58 -21.08
C ALA A 8 17.95 -2.20 -21.49
N ALA A 9 17.46 -1.07 -20.99
CA ALA A 9 16.20 -0.50 -21.46
C ALA A 9 16.40 0.04 -22.89
N ILE A 10 16.10 -0.78 -23.89
CA ILE A 10 15.92 -0.31 -25.27
C ILE A 10 14.62 0.50 -25.30
N VAL A 11 14.75 1.82 -25.31
CA VAL A 11 13.62 2.74 -25.49
C VAL A 11 13.18 2.70 -26.94
N LEU A 12 12.05 2.04 -27.20
CA LEU A 12 11.30 2.15 -28.45
C LEU A 12 9.87 2.61 -28.15
N GLY A 13 9.63 3.89 -28.46
CA GLY A 13 8.35 4.48 -28.88
C GLY A 13 7.05 3.90 -28.33
N GLY A 14 6.65 4.39 -27.17
CA GLY A 14 5.30 4.33 -26.60
C GLY A 14 5.37 5.14 -25.31
N ALA A 15 4.39 6.01 -25.04
CA ALA A 15 4.37 6.84 -23.84
C ALA A 15 4.11 5.97 -22.61
N ASN A 16 5.12 5.20 -22.19
CA ASN A 16 5.18 4.64 -20.86
C ASN A 16 5.49 5.83 -19.95
N ALA A 17 4.56 6.17 -19.06
CA ALA A 17 4.89 7.02 -17.94
C ALA A 17 6.12 6.41 -17.26
N LYS A 18 7.26 7.10 -17.29
CA LYS A 18 8.39 6.72 -16.45
C LYS A 18 7.87 6.87 -15.03
N ALA A 19 7.80 5.78 -14.28
CA ALA A 19 7.70 5.92 -12.83
C ALA A 19 8.99 6.65 -12.39
N ASP A 20 8.86 7.67 -11.55
CA ASP A 20 9.99 8.43 -10.99
C ASP A 20 10.86 7.56 -10.05
N PHE A 21 10.43 6.31 -9.81
CA PHE A 21 11.07 5.27 -9.03
C PHE A 21 10.80 3.89 -9.68
N ILE A 22 11.53 2.87 -9.26
CA ILE A 22 11.33 1.48 -9.67
C ILE A 22 11.04 0.59 -8.46
N PHE A 23 10.52 -0.62 -8.71
CA PHE A 23 10.40 -1.65 -7.70
C PHE A 23 11.49 -2.70 -7.89
N GLY A 24 12.04 -3.21 -6.78
CA GLY A 24 12.86 -4.42 -6.83
C GLY A 24 12.00 -5.68 -6.89
N GLU A 25 12.66 -6.82 -7.09
CA GLU A 25 12.00 -8.13 -7.14
C GLU A 25 11.29 -8.45 -5.82
N PRO A 26 9.98 -8.81 -5.85
CA PRO A 26 9.26 -9.21 -4.65
C PRO A 26 9.85 -10.47 -4.00
N VAL A 27 10.01 -10.44 -2.69
CA VAL A 27 10.45 -11.55 -1.84
C VAL A 27 9.34 -11.96 -0.88
N ASN A 28 9.09 -13.27 -0.76
CA ASN A 28 8.08 -13.81 0.15
C ASN A 28 8.47 -13.53 1.61
N LEU A 29 7.53 -13.12 2.47
CA LEU A 29 7.79 -12.84 3.89
C LEU A 29 8.09 -14.09 4.73
N GLY A 30 8.07 -15.28 4.13
CA GLY A 30 8.45 -16.54 4.77
C GLY A 30 7.41 -17.04 5.76
N GLN A 31 7.69 -18.22 6.33
CA GLN A 31 6.75 -18.98 7.17
C GLN A 31 6.53 -18.41 8.57
N THR A 32 7.31 -17.39 8.96
CA THR A 32 7.07 -16.68 10.22
C THR A 32 5.81 -15.83 10.12
N VAL A 33 5.65 -15.11 9.01
CA VAL A 33 4.48 -14.27 8.74
C VAL A 33 3.41 -15.07 8.01
N ASN A 34 3.76 -15.69 6.88
CA ASN A 34 2.84 -16.49 6.09
C ASN A 34 2.55 -17.84 6.76
N SER A 35 1.35 -18.33 6.53
CA SER A 35 0.82 -19.56 7.09
C SER A 35 0.56 -20.58 5.98
N PRO A 36 0.23 -21.84 6.32
CA PRO A 36 -0.23 -22.80 5.33
C PRO A 36 -1.62 -22.47 4.74
N VAL A 37 -2.26 -21.38 5.14
CA VAL A 37 -3.53 -20.92 4.58
C VAL A 37 -3.33 -19.56 3.92
N ALA A 38 -4.36 -18.75 3.79
CA ALA A 38 -4.28 -17.51 3.03
C ALA A 38 -3.93 -16.33 3.94
N ASP A 39 -3.02 -15.46 3.50
CA ASP A 39 -2.54 -14.32 4.29
C ASP A 39 -2.45 -13.06 3.43
N TYR A 40 -3.16 -12.03 3.86
CA TYR A 40 -3.31 -10.78 3.10
C TYR A 40 -2.78 -9.59 3.91
N PRO A 41 -1.88 -8.76 3.35
CA PRO A 41 -1.43 -7.56 4.04
C PRO A 41 -2.61 -6.57 4.16
N SER A 42 -2.76 -5.96 5.33
CA SER A 42 -3.80 -4.96 5.59
C SER A 42 -3.21 -3.56 5.71
N CYS A 43 -2.33 -3.30 6.68
CA CYS A 43 -1.62 -2.02 6.81
C CYS A 43 -0.39 -2.15 7.73
N LEU A 44 0.42 -1.09 7.80
CA LEU A 44 1.49 -0.95 8.79
C LEU A 44 1.19 0.20 9.75
N SER A 45 1.66 0.09 10.99
CA SER A 45 1.70 1.26 11.90
C SER A 45 2.65 2.32 11.38
N ALA A 46 2.45 3.59 11.75
CA ALA A 46 3.24 4.72 11.24
C ALA A 46 4.75 4.66 11.54
N ASP A 47 5.16 3.94 12.57
CA ASP A 47 6.59 3.68 12.87
C ASP A 47 7.14 2.44 12.17
N GLY A 48 6.30 1.73 11.40
CA GLY A 48 6.67 0.52 10.68
C GLY A 48 6.94 -0.70 11.57
N LEU A 49 6.52 -0.70 12.85
CA LEU A 49 6.81 -1.78 13.81
C LEU A 49 5.67 -2.78 14.01
N GLU A 50 4.46 -2.48 13.50
CA GLU A 50 3.32 -3.39 13.47
C GLU A 50 2.88 -3.59 12.01
N LEU A 51 2.76 -4.85 11.56
CA LEU A 51 2.13 -5.24 10.30
C LEU A 51 0.80 -5.94 10.62
N TYR A 52 -0.30 -5.32 10.21
CA TYR A 52 -1.63 -5.89 10.32
C TYR A 52 -1.92 -6.71 9.06
N LEU A 53 -2.51 -7.90 9.26
CA LEU A 53 -2.85 -8.82 8.18
C LEU A 53 -4.18 -9.53 8.47
N ALA A 54 -4.87 -9.92 7.40
CA ALA A 54 -6.04 -10.79 7.48
C ALA A 54 -5.63 -12.24 7.18
N SER A 55 -6.10 -13.18 7.99
CA SER A 55 -5.75 -14.61 7.86
C SER A 55 -6.83 -15.53 8.41
N ASP A 56 -7.01 -16.69 7.77
CA ASP A 56 -7.83 -17.81 8.27
C ASP A 56 -7.01 -18.86 9.05
N ARG A 57 -5.81 -18.49 9.52
CA ARG A 57 -4.97 -19.34 10.36
C ARG A 57 -5.68 -19.73 11.66
N SER A 58 -5.26 -20.87 12.22
CA SER A 58 -5.81 -21.37 13.49
C SER A 58 -5.55 -20.42 14.65
N GLY A 59 -6.50 -20.32 15.59
CA GLY A 59 -6.39 -19.46 16.78
C GLY A 59 -7.21 -18.18 16.68
N GLY A 60 -8.01 -18.04 15.62
CA GLY A 60 -8.98 -16.95 15.45
C GLY A 60 -10.36 -17.20 16.08
N HIS A 61 -11.22 -16.20 15.92
CA HIS A 61 -12.59 -16.10 16.40
C HIS A 61 -13.62 -16.30 15.28
N GLY A 62 -13.23 -16.09 14.02
CA GLY A 62 -14.07 -16.26 12.83
C GLY A 62 -13.38 -17.05 11.72
N ARG A 63 -13.84 -16.85 10.48
CA ARG A 63 -13.19 -17.46 9.29
C ARG A 63 -11.92 -16.72 8.93
N TRP A 64 -12.04 -15.41 8.75
CA TRP A 64 -10.92 -14.51 8.49
C TRP A 64 -10.89 -13.52 9.64
N ASP A 65 -9.72 -13.39 10.23
CA ASP A 65 -9.50 -12.53 11.38
C ASP A 65 -8.35 -11.57 11.10
N ILE A 66 -8.31 -10.48 11.86
CA ILE A 66 -7.21 -9.54 11.88
C ILE A 66 -6.17 -10.00 12.89
N TRP A 67 -4.92 -10.06 12.42
CA TRP A 67 -3.72 -10.40 13.18
C TRP A 67 -2.70 -9.27 13.08
N VAL A 68 -1.76 -9.23 14.01
CA VAL A 68 -0.64 -8.28 14.01
C VAL A 68 0.69 -9.00 14.18
N ALA A 69 1.62 -8.80 13.24
CA ALA A 69 3.03 -9.13 13.39
C ALA A 69 3.78 -7.91 13.95
N LYS A 70 4.74 -8.13 14.84
CA LYS A 70 5.56 -7.06 15.42
C LYS A 70 7.05 -7.29 15.15
N ARG A 71 7.81 -6.21 15.10
CA ARG A 71 9.29 -6.21 15.06
C ARG A 71 9.83 -5.08 15.93
N GLU A 72 11.08 -5.21 16.38
CA GLU A 72 11.70 -4.24 17.30
C GLU A 72 12.18 -2.99 16.55
N THR A 73 12.76 -3.16 15.37
CA THR A 73 13.18 -2.07 14.48
C THR A 73 12.71 -2.31 13.05
N THR A 74 12.78 -1.28 12.20
CA THR A 74 12.43 -1.39 10.78
C THR A 74 13.37 -2.29 9.95
N HIS A 75 14.49 -2.73 10.55
CA HIS A 75 15.48 -3.62 9.93
C HIS A 75 15.38 -5.06 10.44
N ASP A 76 14.61 -5.30 11.50
CA ASP A 76 14.42 -6.64 12.05
C ASP A 76 13.34 -7.42 11.26
N ASP A 77 13.47 -8.73 11.27
CA ASP A 77 12.45 -9.63 10.76
C ASP A 77 11.14 -9.49 11.55
N TRP A 78 10.02 -9.68 10.84
CA TRP A 78 8.70 -9.75 11.47
C TRP A 78 8.58 -10.97 12.39
N GLY A 79 8.00 -10.76 13.57
CA GLY A 79 7.61 -11.83 14.48
C GLY A 79 6.35 -12.59 14.02
N ILE A 80 5.99 -13.63 14.77
CA ILE A 80 4.81 -14.45 14.51
C ILE A 80 3.54 -13.59 14.72
N PRO A 81 2.61 -13.55 13.76
CA PRO A 81 1.37 -12.78 13.92
C PRO A 81 0.50 -13.28 15.07
N MET A 82 -0.01 -12.33 15.86
CA MET A 82 -0.91 -12.56 17.00
C MET A 82 -2.33 -12.09 16.68
N ASN A 83 -3.34 -12.86 17.08
CA ASN A 83 -4.75 -12.50 16.86
C ASN A 83 -5.13 -11.28 17.72
N LEU A 84 -5.90 -10.34 17.18
CA LEU A 84 -6.32 -9.14 17.93
C LEU A 84 -7.47 -9.38 18.93
N GLY A 85 -7.94 -10.61 19.06
CA GLY A 85 -8.92 -11.03 20.06
C GLY A 85 -10.35 -10.60 19.73
N PRO A 86 -11.32 -10.94 20.59
CA PRO A 86 -12.76 -10.83 20.30
C PRO A 86 -13.31 -9.39 20.43
N LYS A 87 -12.45 -8.44 20.83
CA LYS A 87 -12.79 -7.02 20.87
C LYS A 87 -12.76 -6.42 19.46
N VAL A 88 -11.80 -6.86 18.66
CA VAL A 88 -11.65 -6.52 17.24
C VAL A 88 -12.38 -7.55 16.39
N ASN A 89 -11.96 -8.81 16.47
CA ASN A 89 -12.50 -9.92 15.68
C ASN A 89 -13.85 -10.40 16.21
N SER A 90 -14.59 -11.08 15.36
CA SER A 90 -15.94 -11.56 15.61
C SER A 90 -16.11 -12.98 15.04
N PRO A 91 -17.27 -13.64 15.27
CA PRO A 91 -17.56 -14.92 14.63
C PRO A 91 -17.75 -14.85 13.10
N THR A 92 -17.76 -13.64 12.50
CA THR A 92 -17.92 -13.44 11.06
C THR A 92 -16.55 -13.37 10.35
N MET A 93 -16.43 -12.58 9.27
CA MET A 93 -15.14 -12.29 8.64
C MET A 93 -14.77 -10.86 8.98
N ASP A 94 -13.57 -10.66 9.52
CA ASP A 94 -12.99 -9.37 9.85
C ASP A 94 -11.67 -9.23 9.08
N VAL A 95 -11.57 -8.23 8.20
CA VAL A 95 -10.49 -8.11 7.21
C VAL A 95 -10.12 -6.65 6.94
N GLU A 96 -9.06 -6.45 6.13
CA GLU A 96 -8.69 -5.17 5.53
C GLU A 96 -8.56 -4.01 6.53
N ALA A 97 -7.80 -4.26 7.60
CA ALA A 97 -7.60 -3.27 8.64
C ALA A 97 -6.70 -2.10 8.20
N SER A 98 -7.01 -0.90 8.66
CA SER A 98 -6.22 0.32 8.52
C SER A 98 -6.09 1.03 9.86
N VAL A 99 -4.84 1.19 10.32
CA VAL A 99 -4.52 1.81 11.60
C VAL A 99 -4.20 3.29 11.42
N SER A 100 -4.76 4.12 12.29
CA SER A 100 -4.47 5.56 12.36
C SER A 100 -3.00 5.83 12.70
N VAL A 101 -2.50 7.02 12.34
CA VAL A 101 -1.09 7.39 12.48
C VAL A 101 -0.57 7.36 13.93
N ASP A 102 -1.44 7.70 14.89
CA ASP A 102 -1.14 7.64 16.32
C ASP A 102 -1.27 6.21 16.89
N GLY A 103 -1.76 5.28 16.08
CA GLY A 103 -1.96 3.90 16.44
C GLY A 103 -3.18 3.66 17.33
N LEU A 104 -4.06 4.63 17.57
CA LEU A 104 -5.11 4.53 18.59
C LEU A 104 -6.48 4.13 18.05
N GLU A 105 -6.71 4.29 16.76
CA GLU A 105 -7.90 3.83 16.03
C GLU A 105 -7.51 2.77 14.99
N LEU A 106 -8.23 1.65 14.95
CA LEU A 106 -8.14 0.60 13.93
C LEU A 106 -9.48 0.50 13.20
N TYR A 107 -9.49 0.92 11.95
CA TYR A 107 -10.62 0.78 11.05
C TYR A 107 -10.52 -0.57 10.34
N PHE A 108 -11.63 -1.26 10.11
CA PHE A 108 -11.62 -2.54 9.42
C PHE A 108 -13.00 -2.91 8.90
N SER A 109 -13.05 -3.88 8.00
CA SER A 109 -14.29 -4.39 7.42
C SER A 109 -14.76 -5.63 8.15
N SER A 110 -16.06 -5.73 8.38
CA SER A 110 -16.68 -6.91 9.00
C SER A 110 -17.97 -7.32 8.30
N ASN A 111 -18.02 -8.59 7.86
CA ASN A 111 -19.12 -9.10 7.03
C ASN A 111 -20.31 -9.58 7.87
N ASN A 112 -21.47 -8.93 7.72
CA ASN A 112 -22.72 -9.27 8.39
C ASN A 112 -22.60 -9.32 9.93
N ARG A 113 -21.71 -8.51 10.50
CA ARG A 113 -21.58 -8.38 11.95
C ARG A 113 -22.83 -7.75 12.54
N ALA A 114 -23.31 -8.28 13.67
CA ALA A 114 -24.51 -7.77 14.32
C ALA A 114 -24.36 -6.28 14.68
N GLY A 115 -25.32 -5.46 14.26
CA GLY A 115 -25.26 -4.00 14.38
C GLY A 115 -24.77 -3.28 13.12
N GLY A 116 -24.51 -4.02 12.03
CA GLY A 116 -24.23 -3.50 10.70
C GLY A 116 -25.44 -2.93 9.95
N HIS A 117 -25.18 -2.29 8.82
CA HIS A 117 -26.17 -1.64 7.95
C HIS A 117 -26.35 -2.36 6.60
N GLY A 118 -25.39 -3.19 6.19
CA GLY A 118 -25.39 -3.86 4.89
C GLY A 118 -24.64 -5.19 4.90
N GLY A 119 -23.99 -5.51 3.79
CA GLY A 119 -23.22 -6.74 3.61
C GLY A 119 -21.92 -6.73 4.43
N SER A 120 -20.87 -6.17 3.85
CA SER A 120 -19.70 -5.73 4.61
C SER A 120 -19.96 -4.33 5.13
N ASP A 121 -19.53 -4.04 6.37
CA ASP A 121 -19.56 -2.71 6.94
C ASP A 121 -18.18 -2.35 7.50
N ILE A 122 -17.90 -1.05 7.60
CA ILE A 122 -16.71 -0.50 8.24
C ILE A 122 -16.97 -0.29 9.75
N TRP A 123 -16.05 -0.83 10.54
CA TRP A 123 -16.02 -0.76 12.00
C TRP A 123 -14.74 -0.09 12.46
N VAL A 124 -14.76 0.46 13.68
CA VAL A 124 -13.58 1.01 14.35
C VAL A 124 -13.44 0.44 15.75
N SER A 125 -12.25 -0.05 16.09
CA SER A 125 -11.83 -0.32 17.46
C SER A 125 -10.83 0.72 17.92
N ARG A 126 -10.82 1.03 19.22
CA ARG A 126 -9.95 2.05 19.81
C ARG A 126 -9.17 1.52 21.01
N ARG A 127 -7.91 1.94 21.15
CA ARG A 127 -7.08 1.68 22.33
C ARG A 127 -6.60 3.00 22.94
N GLN A 128 -6.32 3.00 24.24
CA GLN A 128 -5.89 4.21 24.97
C GLN A 128 -4.42 4.56 24.75
N THR A 129 -3.59 3.55 24.47
CA THR A 129 -2.16 3.68 24.20
C THR A 129 -1.78 2.64 23.15
N LYS A 130 -0.65 2.83 22.48
CA LYS A 130 -0.15 1.91 21.44
C LYS A 130 0.05 0.47 21.95
N ASP A 131 0.44 0.31 23.21
CA ASP A 131 0.61 -1.03 23.81
C ASP A 131 -0.62 -1.49 24.60
N GLY A 132 -1.69 -0.69 24.61
CA GLY A 132 -2.93 -1.01 25.31
C GLY A 132 -3.84 -1.94 24.52
N ASP A 133 -4.76 -2.57 25.25
CA ASP A 133 -5.78 -3.43 24.65
C ASP A 133 -6.75 -2.64 23.76
N TRP A 134 -7.17 -3.27 22.66
CA TRP A 134 -8.25 -2.80 21.82
C TRP A 134 -9.61 -2.87 22.54
N GLY A 135 -10.43 -1.84 22.37
CA GLY A 135 -11.81 -1.79 22.84
C GLY A 135 -12.79 -2.52 21.92
N ASP A 136 -14.05 -2.64 22.35
CA ASP A 136 -15.10 -3.22 21.51
C ASP A 136 -15.25 -2.43 20.21
N ALA A 137 -15.28 -3.11 19.07
CA ALA A 137 -15.48 -2.46 17.79
C ALA A 137 -16.89 -1.84 17.68
N VAL A 138 -16.93 -0.65 17.10
CA VAL A 138 -18.15 0.15 16.89
C VAL A 138 -18.33 0.39 15.39
N ASN A 139 -19.53 0.15 14.87
CA ASN A 139 -19.86 0.43 13.47
C ASN A 139 -19.77 1.94 13.20
N LEU A 140 -19.24 2.37 12.05
CA LEU A 140 -19.11 3.79 11.70
C LEU A 140 -20.44 4.49 11.40
N GLY A 141 -21.55 3.76 11.40
CA GLY A 141 -22.90 4.28 11.22
C GLY A 141 -23.24 4.56 9.75
N PRO A 142 -24.49 5.00 9.50
CA PRO A 142 -25.09 5.00 8.16
C PRO A 142 -24.66 6.17 7.27
N ILE A 143 -23.70 7.00 7.71
CA ILE A 143 -23.10 8.04 6.87
C ILE A 143 -21.97 7.43 6.04
N VAL A 144 -21.09 6.66 6.70
CA VAL A 144 -19.99 5.98 6.02
C VAL A 144 -20.48 4.67 5.41
N ASN A 145 -21.18 3.87 6.22
CA ASN A 145 -21.79 2.62 5.79
C ASN A 145 -23.15 2.86 5.15
N SER A 146 -23.61 1.90 4.36
CA SER A 146 -24.83 1.95 3.60
C SER A 146 -25.60 0.62 3.69
N SER A 147 -26.70 0.48 2.95
CA SER A 147 -27.37 -0.82 2.77
C SER A 147 -26.63 -1.76 1.82
N SER A 148 -25.59 -1.24 1.17
CA SER A 148 -24.69 -1.91 0.24
C SER A 148 -23.52 -2.56 1.00
N GLY A 149 -22.56 -3.15 0.31
CA GLY A 149 -21.28 -3.52 0.87
C GLY A 149 -20.34 -2.32 0.92
N ASP A 150 -19.77 -2.03 2.08
CA ASP A 150 -18.74 -1.03 2.30
C ASP A 150 -17.52 -1.69 2.97
N ALA A 151 -16.37 -1.70 2.29
CA ALA A 151 -15.23 -2.54 2.62
C ALA A 151 -13.87 -1.84 2.47
N ALA A 152 -12.78 -2.53 2.80
CA ALA A 152 -11.40 -2.09 2.65
C ALA A 152 -11.09 -0.63 3.06
N PRO A 153 -11.38 -0.22 4.32
CA PRO A 153 -11.10 1.13 4.77
C PRO A 153 -9.60 1.45 4.74
N TRP A 154 -9.26 2.67 4.36
CA TRP A 154 -7.92 3.25 4.51
C TRP A 154 -8.00 4.65 5.12
N ILE A 155 -7.50 4.79 6.34
CA ILE A 155 -7.41 6.08 7.01
C ILE A 155 -6.13 6.82 6.58
N SER A 156 -6.27 8.04 6.08
CA SER A 156 -5.13 8.91 5.74
C SER A 156 -4.29 9.28 6.97
N THR A 157 -3.02 9.66 6.76
CA THR A 157 -2.08 10.11 7.81
C THR A 157 -2.64 11.21 8.72
N GLY A 158 -3.31 12.20 8.13
CA GLY A 158 -3.96 13.29 8.89
C GLY A 158 -5.19 12.83 9.67
N GLY A 159 -5.73 11.65 9.35
CA GLY A 159 -6.96 11.11 9.89
C GLY A 159 -8.21 11.85 9.42
N LEU A 160 -8.14 12.60 8.32
CA LEU A 160 -9.22 13.48 7.83
C LEU A 160 -9.92 12.96 6.58
N GLU A 161 -9.30 12.03 5.86
CA GLU A 161 -9.88 11.30 4.73
C GLU A 161 -9.91 9.80 5.08
N LEU A 162 -11.06 9.15 4.88
CA LEU A 162 -11.26 7.71 4.95
C LEU A 162 -11.64 7.23 3.55
N TYR A 163 -10.74 6.51 2.90
CA TYR A 163 -10.98 5.86 1.62
C TYR A 163 -11.56 4.47 1.86
N PHE A 164 -12.43 3.98 0.99
CA PHE A 164 -13.03 2.65 1.13
C PHE A 164 -13.69 2.20 -0.16
N ASP A 165 -13.85 0.88 -0.31
CA ASP A 165 -14.57 0.26 -1.41
C ASP A 165 -16.07 0.25 -1.10
N SER A 166 -16.90 0.52 -2.10
CA SER A 166 -18.36 0.43 -1.94
C SER A 166 -19.03 -0.01 -3.23
N ASP A 167 -20.00 -0.93 -3.10
CA ASP A 167 -20.90 -1.35 -4.17
C ASP A 167 -22.21 -0.53 -4.21
N ARG A 168 -22.22 0.62 -3.51
CA ARG A 168 -23.39 1.51 -3.49
C ARG A 168 -23.79 1.97 -4.89
N PRO A 169 -25.09 2.27 -5.10
CA PRO A 169 -25.54 2.89 -6.35
C PRO A 169 -24.76 4.18 -6.66
N ASP A 170 -24.75 4.56 -7.94
CA ASP A 170 -24.06 5.74 -8.49
C ASP A 170 -22.53 5.61 -8.65
N GLY A 171 -22.02 4.38 -8.59
CA GLY A 171 -20.66 4.03 -9.05
C GLY A 171 -20.54 3.79 -10.56
N PHE A 172 -19.30 3.55 -11.01
CA PHE A 172 -18.91 3.25 -12.39
C PHE A 172 -18.71 1.74 -12.63
N GLY A 173 -18.23 1.02 -11.62
CA GLY A 173 -18.05 -0.44 -11.58
C GLY A 173 -18.99 -1.13 -10.59
N SER A 174 -18.64 -2.36 -10.19
CA SER A 174 -19.40 -3.06 -9.13
C SER A 174 -18.84 -2.77 -7.74
N TRP A 175 -17.54 -2.53 -7.65
CA TRP A 175 -16.88 -1.97 -6.48
C TRP A 175 -16.07 -0.77 -6.95
N ASP A 176 -16.32 0.36 -6.31
CA ASP A 176 -15.64 1.62 -6.57
C ASP A 176 -14.96 2.11 -5.30
N ILE A 177 -13.90 2.90 -5.44
CA ILE A 177 -13.26 3.61 -4.33
C ILE A 177 -14.00 4.93 -4.06
N TRP A 178 -14.37 5.13 -2.80
CA TRP A 178 -14.99 6.34 -2.31
C TRP A 178 -14.16 6.93 -1.18
N VAL A 179 -14.42 8.20 -0.87
CA VAL A 179 -13.76 8.91 0.23
C VAL A 179 -14.77 9.68 1.06
N SER A 180 -14.78 9.44 2.37
CA SER A 180 -15.45 10.29 3.35
C SER A 180 -14.43 11.22 4.00
N ARG A 181 -14.84 12.45 4.31
CA ARG A 181 -13.97 13.48 4.89
C ARG A 181 -14.56 14.05 6.17
N ARG A 182 -13.69 14.45 7.10
CA ARG A 182 -14.04 15.20 8.30
C ARG A 182 -13.13 16.43 8.48
N PRO A 183 -13.63 17.57 8.96
CA PRO A 183 -12.80 18.76 9.16
C PRO A 183 -11.71 18.58 10.23
N THR A 184 -12.03 17.87 11.31
CA THR A 184 -11.10 17.52 12.39
C THR A 184 -11.31 16.07 12.83
N LYS A 185 -10.37 15.51 13.61
CA LYS A 185 -10.50 14.14 14.15
C LYS A 185 -11.70 13.97 15.11
N ASP A 186 -12.20 15.05 15.68
CA ASP A 186 -13.34 15.04 16.62
C ASP A 186 -14.69 15.25 15.91
N ASP A 187 -14.67 15.67 14.64
CA ASP A 187 -15.88 15.86 13.84
C ASP A 187 -16.40 14.52 13.28
N PRO A 188 -17.72 14.39 13.07
CA PRO A 188 -18.27 13.25 12.36
C PRO A 188 -17.75 13.21 10.92
N TRP A 189 -17.69 11.99 10.38
CA TRP A 189 -17.50 11.76 8.95
C TRP A 189 -18.62 12.42 8.14
N GLY A 190 -18.26 13.00 7.00
CA GLY A 190 -19.21 13.52 6.02
C GLY A 190 -19.69 12.45 5.03
N GLU A 191 -20.68 12.82 4.22
CA GLU A 191 -21.15 11.96 3.12
C GLU A 191 -19.99 11.63 2.16
N PRO A 192 -19.83 10.35 1.80
CA PRO A 192 -18.74 9.92 0.94
C PRO A 192 -18.93 10.35 -0.51
N THR A 193 -17.82 10.69 -1.17
CA THR A 193 -17.77 11.03 -2.60
C THR A 193 -16.99 9.98 -3.37
N ASN A 194 -17.50 9.55 -4.53
CA ASN A 194 -16.82 8.64 -5.44
C ASN A 194 -15.55 9.32 -6.00
N LEU A 195 -14.45 8.59 -6.19
CA LEU A 195 -13.20 9.16 -6.74
C LEU A 195 -13.28 9.51 -8.24
N GLY A 196 -14.41 9.21 -8.89
CA GLY A 196 -14.69 9.61 -10.26
C GLY A 196 -14.13 8.63 -11.30
N PRO A 197 -14.46 8.86 -12.58
CA PRO A 197 -14.25 7.89 -13.65
C PRO A 197 -12.78 7.68 -14.04
N LEU A 198 -11.87 8.52 -13.53
CA LEU A 198 -10.44 8.38 -13.75
C LEU A 198 -9.84 7.25 -12.92
N VAL A 199 -10.28 7.12 -11.66
CA VAL A 199 -9.83 6.05 -10.75
C VAL A 199 -10.80 4.87 -10.79
N ASN A 200 -12.10 5.15 -10.76
CA ASN A 200 -13.14 4.12 -10.82
C ASN A 200 -13.61 4.00 -12.27
N SER A 201 -13.19 2.95 -12.98
CA SER A 201 -13.66 2.70 -14.34
C SER A 201 -14.83 1.70 -14.33
N SER A 202 -15.22 1.16 -15.50
CA SER A 202 -16.10 -0.01 -15.53
C SER A 202 -15.42 -1.29 -15.04
N ASP A 203 -14.09 -1.25 -14.99
CA ASP A 203 -13.26 -2.28 -14.40
C ASP A 203 -13.28 -2.16 -12.88
N ASP A 204 -13.16 -3.30 -12.23
CA ASP A 204 -13.48 -3.43 -10.82
C ASP A 204 -12.23 -3.09 -9.99
N THR A 205 -12.28 -2.00 -9.24
CA THR A 205 -11.11 -1.38 -8.61
C THR A 205 -11.36 -1.16 -7.13
N GLY A 206 -10.41 -1.56 -6.28
CA GLY A 206 -10.57 -1.41 -4.84
C GLY A 206 -9.28 -1.53 -4.05
N TYR A 207 -9.43 -1.85 -2.78
CA TYR A 207 -8.38 -2.01 -1.79
C TYR A 207 -7.44 -0.81 -1.66
N PRO A 208 -7.98 0.42 -1.46
CA PRO A 208 -7.21 1.65 -1.49
C PRO A 208 -6.08 1.62 -0.46
N SER A 209 -4.92 2.14 -0.85
CA SER A 209 -3.82 2.46 0.06
C SER A 209 -3.19 3.78 -0.35
N VAL A 210 -3.26 4.77 0.53
CA VAL A 210 -2.71 6.10 0.29
C VAL A 210 -1.38 6.25 1.05
N SER A 211 -0.37 6.79 0.37
CA SER A 211 0.96 7.10 0.92
C SER A 211 0.89 8.08 2.10
N SER A 212 1.96 8.15 2.89
CA SER A 212 1.97 8.95 4.11
C SER A 212 1.90 10.47 3.87
N ASP A 213 2.42 10.94 2.73
CA ASP A 213 2.26 12.32 2.22
C ASP A 213 0.88 12.59 1.60
N GLY A 214 0.09 11.54 1.35
CA GLY A 214 -1.21 11.63 0.73
C GLY A 214 -1.20 11.81 -0.79
N LEU A 215 -0.06 11.69 -1.47
CA LEU A 215 0.10 12.06 -2.89
C LEU A 215 0.07 10.88 -3.87
N LEU A 216 0.18 9.65 -3.36
CA LEU A 216 0.12 8.41 -4.13
C LEU A 216 -1.00 7.52 -3.58
N LEU A 217 -1.89 7.05 -4.45
CA LEU A 217 -2.93 6.06 -4.18
C LEU A 217 -2.58 4.77 -4.91
N LEU A 218 -2.47 3.66 -4.17
CA LEU A 218 -2.51 2.32 -4.73
C LEU A 218 -3.94 1.80 -4.70
N CYS A 219 -4.30 1.07 -5.75
CA CYS A 219 -5.50 0.25 -5.83
C CYS A 219 -5.19 -1.07 -6.52
N SER A 220 -6.11 -2.02 -6.48
CA SER A 220 -5.95 -3.30 -7.17
C SER A 220 -7.23 -3.70 -7.89
N ASP A 221 -7.09 -4.51 -8.94
CA ASP A 221 -8.24 -5.13 -9.58
C ASP A 221 -8.93 -6.08 -8.59
N THR A 222 -10.25 -5.93 -8.43
CA THR A 222 -11.06 -6.73 -7.50
C THR A 222 -11.73 -7.93 -8.16
N ASP A 223 -11.79 -7.96 -9.51
CA ASP A 223 -12.47 -8.98 -10.31
C ASP A 223 -11.61 -9.45 -11.48
N THR A 224 -11.38 -10.76 -11.55
CA THR A 224 -10.62 -11.42 -12.64
C THR A 224 -11.27 -11.32 -14.04
N THR A 225 -12.51 -10.83 -14.14
CA THR A 225 -13.27 -10.73 -15.39
C THR A 225 -13.39 -9.30 -15.93
N ARG A 226 -13.07 -8.30 -15.12
CA ARG A 226 -13.18 -6.87 -15.44
C ARG A 226 -11.89 -6.17 -15.01
N LEU A 227 -10.87 -6.35 -15.84
CA LEU A 227 -9.50 -5.92 -15.61
C LEU A 227 -9.18 -4.69 -16.44
N HIS A 228 -8.43 -3.78 -15.86
CA HIS A 228 -7.92 -2.61 -16.56
C HIS A 228 -7.05 -3.02 -17.78
N PRO A 229 -7.20 -2.35 -18.93
CA PRO A 229 -6.35 -2.56 -20.08
C PRO A 229 -4.86 -2.35 -19.76
N GLY A 230 -4.01 -3.27 -20.18
CA GLY A 230 -2.55 -3.18 -19.97
C GLY A 230 -2.03 -3.86 -18.70
N GLY A 231 -2.91 -4.56 -17.96
CA GLY A 231 -2.55 -5.41 -16.83
C GLY A 231 -1.83 -6.71 -17.20
N PHE A 232 -1.28 -7.37 -16.18
CA PHE A 232 -0.55 -8.62 -16.21
C PHE A 232 -1.25 -9.67 -15.33
N GLY A 233 -1.66 -10.79 -15.96
CA GLY A 233 -2.24 -11.90 -15.21
C GLY A 233 -3.74 -11.72 -14.95
N SER A 234 -4.17 -11.99 -13.71
CA SER A 234 -5.60 -12.04 -13.35
C SER A 234 -6.06 -10.97 -12.35
N SER A 235 -5.12 -10.18 -11.84
CA SER A 235 -5.36 -8.99 -11.03
C SER A 235 -4.05 -8.20 -10.97
N ASP A 236 -4.10 -6.88 -10.98
CA ASP A 236 -2.92 -6.04 -10.91
C ASP A 236 -3.03 -5.00 -9.80
N ILE A 237 -1.87 -4.51 -9.37
CA ILE A 237 -1.74 -3.31 -8.56
C ILE A 237 -1.49 -2.12 -9.50
N TRP A 238 -2.22 -1.04 -9.26
CA TRP A 238 -2.17 0.22 -10.00
C TRP A 238 -1.83 1.36 -9.04
N MET A 239 -1.21 2.43 -9.57
CA MET A 239 -0.97 3.67 -8.82
C MET A 239 -1.55 4.89 -9.51
N SER A 240 -2.15 5.79 -8.75
CA SER A 240 -2.51 7.13 -9.18
C SER A 240 -1.80 8.18 -8.32
N LYS A 241 -1.43 9.31 -8.92
CA LYS A 241 -0.79 10.43 -8.23
C LYS A 241 -1.65 11.69 -8.28
N ARG A 242 -1.49 12.55 -7.29
CA ARG A 242 -2.00 13.93 -7.27
C ARG A 242 -0.90 14.90 -6.85
N LYS A 243 -0.97 16.15 -7.28
CA LYS A 243 0.07 17.16 -6.97
C LYS A 243 -0.02 17.66 -5.53
N THR A 244 -1.23 17.88 -5.04
CA THR A 244 -1.51 18.25 -3.65
C THR A 244 -2.68 17.45 -3.12
N ILE A 245 -2.86 17.40 -1.80
CA ILE A 245 -4.00 16.72 -1.18
C ILE A 245 -5.38 17.32 -1.57
N ALA A 246 -5.39 18.53 -2.14
CA ALA A 246 -6.61 19.17 -2.63
C ALA A 246 -6.93 18.84 -4.09
N ASP A 247 -5.95 18.34 -4.84
CA ASP A 247 -6.11 18.00 -6.25
C ASP A 247 -6.79 16.65 -6.44
N SER A 248 -7.41 16.49 -7.61
CA SER A 248 -7.93 15.20 -8.05
C SER A 248 -6.80 14.21 -8.34
N TRP A 249 -7.09 12.92 -8.13
CA TRP A 249 -6.24 11.82 -8.55
C TRP A 249 -6.08 11.79 -10.08
N GLY A 250 -4.89 11.46 -10.55
CA GLY A 250 -4.58 11.22 -11.96
C GLY A 250 -5.07 9.86 -12.46
N GLU A 251 -4.76 9.57 -13.72
CA GLU A 251 -5.03 8.25 -14.31
C GLU A 251 -4.15 7.17 -13.64
N PRO A 252 -4.72 6.04 -13.21
CA PRO A 252 -3.96 4.92 -12.68
C PRO A 252 -2.99 4.33 -13.69
N VAL A 253 -1.77 4.05 -13.25
CA VAL A 253 -0.70 3.41 -14.03
C VAL A 253 -0.39 2.06 -13.40
N ASN A 254 -0.27 1.02 -14.24
CA ASN A 254 0.10 -0.32 -13.79
C ASN A 254 1.53 -0.31 -13.20
N LEU A 255 1.76 -1.02 -12.09
CA LEU A 255 3.10 -1.09 -11.46
C LEU A 255 4.14 -1.91 -12.25
N GLY A 256 3.75 -2.48 -13.39
CA GLY A 256 4.62 -3.19 -14.30
C GLY A 256 4.92 -4.63 -13.88
N PRO A 257 5.63 -5.38 -14.74
CA PRO A 257 5.74 -6.84 -14.63
C PRO A 257 6.67 -7.33 -13.51
N VAL A 258 7.44 -6.45 -12.88
CA VAL A 258 8.25 -6.78 -11.69
C VAL A 258 7.33 -7.01 -10.49
N VAL A 259 6.33 -6.13 -10.31
CA VAL A 259 5.33 -6.24 -9.24
C VAL A 259 4.18 -7.15 -9.66
N ASN A 260 3.60 -6.91 -10.84
CA ASN A 260 2.43 -7.64 -11.32
C ASN A 260 2.86 -8.86 -12.16
N GLY A 261 2.88 -10.01 -11.50
CA GLY A 261 3.22 -11.29 -12.09
C GLY A 261 2.05 -11.91 -12.87
N SER A 262 2.36 -12.92 -13.67
CA SER A 262 1.40 -13.57 -14.58
C SER A 262 0.21 -14.30 -13.92
N ARG A 263 0.23 -14.48 -12.59
CA ARG A 263 -0.86 -15.11 -11.84
C ARG A 263 -1.87 -14.11 -11.30
N GLY A 264 -1.46 -12.84 -11.18
CA GLY A 264 -2.17 -11.79 -10.49
C GLY A 264 -1.51 -11.43 -9.16
N ASP A 265 -1.61 -10.17 -8.80
CA ASP A 265 -1.12 -9.56 -7.57
C ASP A 265 -2.17 -8.56 -7.08
N GLY A 266 -2.11 -8.18 -5.81
CA GLY A 266 -3.09 -7.25 -5.26
C GLY A 266 -2.74 -6.76 -3.86
N LEU A 267 -3.64 -5.96 -3.28
CA LEU A 267 -3.54 -5.46 -1.91
C LEU A 267 -2.21 -4.74 -1.64
N GLY A 268 -1.76 -3.91 -2.59
CA GLY A 268 -0.54 -3.13 -2.43
C GLY A 268 -0.61 -2.21 -1.22
N ARG A 269 0.40 -2.27 -0.33
CA ARG A 269 0.55 -1.43 0.87
C ARG A 269 1.95 -0.86 0.92
N ILE A 270 2.07 0.46 1.06
CA ILE A 270 3.37 1.10 1.18
C ILE A 270 3.74 1.22 2.65
N SER A 271 5.00 0.92 3.00
CA SER A 271 5.54 1.21 4.31
C SER A 271 5.49 2.72 4.59
N PRO A 272 5.39 3.15 5.86
CA PRO A 272 5.24 4.57 6.19
C PRO A 272 6.38 5.46 5.70
N ASP A 273 7.57 4.89 5.56
CA ASP A 273 8.78 5.53 5.04
C ASP A 273 8.91 5.48 3.50
N GLY A 274 7.89 4.96 2.79
CA GLY A 274 7.87 4.92 1.33
C GLY A 274 8.84 3.94 0.69
N ARG A 275 9.58 3.14 1.46
CA ARG A 275 10.69 2.31 0.94
C ARG A 275 10.32 0.87 0.59
N THR A 276 9.17 0.37 1.04
CA THR A 276 8.77 -1.02 0.84
C THR A 276 7.32 -1.11 0.42
N LEU A 277 7.05 -1.82 -0.66
CA LEU A 277 5.73 -2.28 -1.07
C LEU A 277 5.50 -3.67 -0.47
N TYR A 278 4.42 -3.85 0.27
CA TYR A 278 3.85 -5.14 0.62
C TYR A 278 2.70 -5.47 -0.32
N LEU A 279 2.57 -6.72 -0.74
CA LEU A 279 1.51 -7.16 -1.64
C LEU A 279 1.11 -8.60 -1.36
N CYS A 280 -0.08 -8.98 -1.79
CA CYS A 280 -0.48 -10.39 -1.84
C CYS A 280 -0.19 -10.97 -3.23
N ARG A 281 0.26 -12.22 -3.27
CA ARG A 281 0.50 -12.97 -4.50
C ARG A 281 -0.02 -14.40 -4.38
N PRO A 282 -0.88 -14.88 -5.30
CA PRO A 282 -1.37 -16.25 -5.32
C PRO A 282 -0.24 -17.27 -5.51
N GLY A 283 -0.31 -18.37 -4.77
CA GLY A 283 0.66 -19.46 -4.83
C GLY A 283 0.62 -20.27 -6.13
N PRO A 284 1.60 -21.19 -6.32
CA PRO A 284 1.80 -21.91 -7.58
C PRO A 284 0.65 -22.82 -8.04
N THR A 285 -0.26 -23.21 -7.15
CA THR A 285 -1.32 -24.22 -7.39
C THR A 285 -2.72 -23.61 -7.61
N TYR A 286 -2.79 -22.42 -8.22
CA TYR A 286 -4.05 -21.71 -8.48
C TYR A 286 -4.97 -22.46 -9.46
N THR A 287 -5.86 -23.31 -8.92
CA THR A 287 -7.11 -23.76 -9.55
C THR A 287 -8.16 -24.04 -8.46
N GLY A 288 -8.83 -22.99 -7.94
CA GLY A 288 -10.04 -23.14 -7.12
C GLY A 288 -9.90 -23.09 -5.59
N GLY A 289 -8.88 -22.44 -5.02
CA GLY A 289 -8.75 -22.21 -3.57
C GLY A 289 -7.71 -21.16 -3.15
N THR A 290 -8.04 -20.41 -2.09
CA THR A 290 -7.58 -19.12 -1.55
C THR A 290 -6.10 -18.86 -1.21
N ARG A 291 -5.10 -19.66 -1.59
CA ARG A 291 -3.75 -19.42 -1.04
C ARG A 291 -2.99 -18.30 -1.75
N SER A 292 -3.03 -17.09 -1.18
CA SER A 292 -2.01 -16.06 -1.43
C SER A 292 -1.16 -15.86 -0.19
N ASP A 293 0.12 -15.59 -0.44
CA ASP A 293 1.09 -15.20 0.58
C ASP A 293 1.33 -13.70 0.52
N ILE A 294 1.86 -13.14 1.61
CA ILE A 294 2.39 -11.79 1.67
C ILE A 294 3.83 -11.78 1.16
N TRP A 295 4.10 -10.86 0.24
CA TRP A 295 5.41 -10.57 -0.34
C TRP A 295 5.77 -9.10 -0.07
N GLN A 296 7.06 -8.78 -0.16
CA GLN A 296 7.55 -7.41 -0.09
C GLN A 296 8.54 -7.12 -1.22
N ALA A 297 8.54 -5.90 -1.72
CA ALA A 297 9.47 -5.39 -2.72
C ALA A 297 10.01 -4.03 -2.29
N PRO A 298 11.31 -3.72 -2.48
CA PRO A 298 11.82 -2.39 -2.23
C PRO A 298 11.28 -1.41 -3.29
N ILE A 299 11.00 -0.19 -2.86
CA ILE A 299 10.69 0.96 -3.71
C ILE A 299 11.99 1.79 -3.79
N ILE A 300 12.52 1.94 -5.00
CA ILE A 300 13.88 2.43 -5.25
C ILE A 300 13.77 3.71 -6.07
N PRO A 301 14.19 4.88 -5.53
CA PRO A 301 14.23 6.12 -6.30
C PRO A 301 15.22 6.00 -7.48
N ILE A 302 14.91 6.66 -8.60
CA ILE A 302 15.85 6.76 -9.72
C ILE A 302 16.73 7.98 -9.49
N VAL A 303 17.99 7.74 -9.13
CA VAL A 303 18.98 8.80 -8.84
C VAL A 303 20.14 8.86 -9.86
N ASP A 304 20.22 7.88 -10.76
CA ASP A 304 21.01 7.95 -11.99
C ASP A 304 20.18 8.73 -13.02
N PHE A 305 20.30 10.06 -12.98
CA PHE A 305 19.45 10.97 -13.74
C PHE A 305 19.83 11.01 -15.22
N ASN A 306 21.09 10.73 -15.54
CA ASN A 306 21.58 10.72 -16.91
C ASN A 306 21.41 9.33 -17.59
N GLY A 307 21.19 8.27 -16.80
CA GLY A 307 20.94 6.91 -17.26
C GLY A 307 22.18 6.17 -17.76
N ASP A 308 23.39 6.55 -17.33
CA ASP A 308 24.65 5.95 -17.74
C ASP A 308 25.04 4.70 -16.93
N GLY A 309 24.28 4.42 -15.87
CA GLY A 309 24.42 3.27 -15.00
C GLY A 309 25.35 3.47 -13.82
N ASN A 310 25.83 4.69 -13.56
CA ASN A 310 26.63 5.03 -12.38
C ASN A 310 26.01 6.23 -11.66
N ILE A 311 26.01 6.23 -10.32
CA ILE A 311 25.62 7.40 -9.54
C ILE A 311 26.87 8.23 -9.27
N ASP A 312 27.05 9.31 -10.04
CA ASP A 312 28.26 10.13 -10.01
C ASP A 312 28.03 11.65 -10.06
N THR A 313 29.13 12.41 -10.13
CA THR A 313 29.08 13.88 -10.01
C THR A 313 28.22 14.52 -11.10
N SER A 314 28.01 13.85 -12.22
CA SER A 314 27.17 14.29 -13.32
C SER A 314 25.70 14.35 -12.88
N ASP A 315 25.23 13.31 -12.18
CA ASP A 315 23.88 13.27 -11.62
C ASP A 315 23.70 14.33 -10.52
N LEU A 316 24.72 14.48 -9.66
CA LEU A 316 24.71 15.52 -8.63
C LEU A 316 24.58 16.93 -9.24
N VAL A 317 25.29 17.21 -10.34
CA VAL A 317 25.17 18.49 -11.04
C VAL A 317 23.78 18.67 -11.62
N MET A 318 23.18 17.65 -12.21
CA MET A 318 21.81 17.72 -12.73
C MET A 318 20.79 18.01 -11.62
N LEU A 319 20.95 17.39 -10.44
CA LEU A 319 20.13 17.67 -9.26
C LEU A 319 20.27 19.13 -8.81
N ILE A 320 21.51 19.63 -8.68
CA ILE A 320 21.79 21.01 -8.26
C ILE A 320 21.28 22.04 -9.27
N ASP A 321 21.41 21.76 -10.57
CA ASP A 321 20.92 22.63 -11.63
C ASP A 321 19.38 22.76 -11.62
N SER A 322 18.70 21.74 -11.10
CA SER A 322 17.23 21.70 -10.94
C SER A 322 16.75 22.23 -9.58
N TRP A 323 17.63 22.76 -8.73
CA TRP A 323 17.28 23.16 -7.38
C TRP A 323 16.16 24.22 -7.32
N GLY A 324 15.14 23.95 -6.49
CA GLY A 324 13.97 24.79 -6.29
C GLY A 324 12.92 24.71 -7.42
N THR A 325 13.03 23.74 -8.33
CA THR A 325 12.04 23.50 -9.39
C THR A 325 11.04 22.40 -9.01
N ASP A 326 9.98 22.23 -9.79
CA ASP A 326 8.98 21.16 -9.68
C ASP A 326 9.23 20.02 -10.69
N ASP A 327 10.48 19.87 -11.15
CA ASP A 327 10.86 18.84 -12.12
C ASP A 327 10.91 17.47 -11.43
N THR A 328 9.88 16.65 -11.69
CA THR A 328 9.69 15.35 -11.05
C THR A 328 10.79 14.34 -11.33
N LEU A 329 11.66 14.60 -12.33
CA LEU A 329 12.81 13.73 -12.59
C LEU A 329 13.84 13.78 -11.47
N TYR A 330 13.97 14.92 -10.78
CA TYR A 330 14.97 15.17 -9.74
C TYR A 330 14.38 15.21 -8.32
N ASP A 331 13.05 15.25 -8.23
CA ASP A 331 12.25 15.22 -7.01
C ASP A 331 12.02 13.74 -6.60
N THR A 332 12.97 13.22 -5.82
CA THR A 332 13.12 11.82 -5.43
C THR A 332 13.12 11.61 -3.92
N GLY A 333 12.97 12.68 -3.14
CA GLY A 333 12.94 12.68 -1.68
C GLY A 333 11.80 13.53 -1.10
N PRO A 334 11.44 13.32 0.17
CA PRO A 334 11.93 12.27 1.07
C PRO A 334 11.35 10.87 0.74
N MET A 335 10.33 10.81 -0.12
CA MET A 335 9.78 9.58 -0.67
C MET A 335 10.28 9.36 -2.09
N PRO A 336 10.29 8.12 -2.62
CA PRO A 336 10.82 7.86 -3.96
C PRO A 336 10.14 8.61 -5.12
N TRP A 337 8.98 9.21 -4.88
CA TRP A 337 8.22 10.01 -5.86
C TRP A 337 8.20 11.52 -5.53
N GLY A 338 9.05 11.96 -4.60
CA GLY A 338 9.23 13.36 -4.29
C GLY A 338 8.16 13.98 -3.39
N ASP A 339 8.37 15.24 -3.01
CA ASP A 339 7.39 16.08 -2.32
C ASP A 339 6.88 17.27 -3.14
N GLY A 340 7.29 17.35 -4.40
CA GLY A 340 6.87 18.36 -5.38
C GLY A 340 7.88 19.49 -5.58
N ILE A 341 9.04 19.47 -4.91
CA ILE A 341 10.09 20.46 -5.09
C ILE A 341 11.48 19.85 -4.95
N VAL A 342 12.36 20.14 -5.92
CA VAL A 342 13.77 19.74 -5.85
C VAL A 342 14.50 20.52 -4.77
N ASP A 343 14.86 19.88 -3.66
CA ASP A 343 15.51 20.50 -2.52
C ASP A 343 16.50 19.57 -1.77
N ILE A 344 16.69 19.85 -0.48
CA ILE A 344 17.63 19.13 0.37
C ILE A 344 17.18 17.70 0.67
N GLU A 345 15.90 17.40 0.64
CA GLU A 345 15.41 16.03 0.85
C GLU A 345 15.83 15.12 -0.32
N ASP A 346 15.80 15.62 -1.56
CA ASP A 346 16.30 14.88 -2.73
C ASP A 346 17.80 14.66 -2.66
N LEU A 347 18.55 15.68 -2.25
CA LEU A 347 19.99 15.55 -2.07
C LEU A 347 20.34 14.49 -1.02
N LYS A 348 19.55 14.37 0.07
CA LYS A 348 19.76 13.31 1.05
C LYS A 348 19.54 11.92 0.44
N VAL A 349 18.48 11.74 -0.35
CA VAL A 349 18.21 10.48 -1.05
C VAL A 349 19.35 10.16 -2.01
N PHE A 350 19.74 11.12 -2.85
CA PHE A 350 20.86 11.00 -3.76
C PHE A 350 22.14 10.57 -3.05
N MET A 351 22.51 11.24 -1.95
CA MET A 351 23.71 10.93 -1.18
C MET A 351 23.66 9.55 -0.51
N GLU A 352 22.50 9.10 -0.03
CA GLU A 352 22.33 7.75 0.52
C GLU A 352 22.69 6.68 -0.52
N HIS A 353 22.25 6.87 -1.76
CA HIS A 353 22.53 5.94 -2.85
C HIS A 353 23.97 6.07 -3.39
N TRP A 354 24.50 7.30 -3.48
CA TRP A 354 25.89 7.54 -3.81
C TRP A 354 26.84 6.80 -2.87
N GLU A 355 26.61 6.89 -1.56
CA GLU A 355 27.45 6.23 -0.55
C GLU A 355 27.42 4.71 -0.69
N LYS A 356 26.26 4.12 -0.97
CA LYS A 356 26.14 2.67 -1.20
C LYS A 356 26.95 2.19 -2.40
N GLU A 357 27.02 2.99 -3.47
CA GLU A 357 27.76 2.64 -4.69
C GLU A 357 29.26 2.91 -4.56
N ASN A 358 29.64 3.96 -3.84
CA ASN A 358 31.03 4.45 -3.77
C ASN A 358 31.76 4.09 -2.45
N MET A 359 31.13 3.34 -1.55
CA MET A 359 31.78 2.86 -0.33
C MET A 359 32.99 1.96 -0.68
N PRO A 360 34.18 2.20 -0.08
CA PRO A 360 35.29 1.27 -0.24
C PRO A 360 34.87 -0.11 0.24
N GLN A 361 34.99 -1.14 -0.62
CA GLN A 361 34.87 -2.51 -0.14
C GLN A 361 36.01 -2.74 0.85
N ASP A 362 35.68 -2.95 2.12
CA ASP A 362 36.66 -3.40 3.10
C ASP A 362 37.32 -4.66 2.55
N GLN A 363 38.61 -4.56 2.25
CA GLN A 363 39.44 -5.74 2.00
C GLN A 363 39.48 -6.49 3.33
N GLU A 364 38.60 -7.48 3.50
CA GLU A 364 38.83 -8.56 4.46
C GLU A 364 40.18 -9.18 4.08
N ASN A 365 41.21 -8.74 4.79
CA ASN A 365 42.52 -9.36 4.78
C ASN A 365 42.36 -10.74 5.40
N ASP A 366 42.30 -11.77 4.54
CA ASP A 366 42.72 -13.12 4.88
C ASP A 366 44.14 -13.02 5.50
N GLN A 367 44.24 -13.28 6.81
CA GLN A 367 45.47 -13.68 7.49
C GLN A 367 45.24 -14.91 8.35
#